data_AF-A0A800DI50-F1
#
_entry.id   AF-A0A800DI50-F1
#
_cell.length_a   1.000
_cell.length_b   1.000
_cell.length_c   1.000
_cell.angle_alpha   90.00
_cell.angle_beta   90.00
_cell.angle_gamma   90.00
#
_symmetry.space_group_name_H-M   'P 1'
#
loop_
_entity.id
_entity.type
_entity.pdbx_description
1 polymer ?
#
loop_
_entity_poly.entity_id
_entity_poly.type
_entity_poly.pdbx_seq_one_letter_code
_entity_poly.pdbx_strand_id
1 'polypeptide(L)'
;MRITIENASIQYLNTIWEIEKKCFEAEAFTKQQIAQLLTDPASIGLVAKLDRQIVGFIIGTIYRERKALSGHILTIDVLPTHRRKGIGLRLLQEIEKIFKEKNIKTCCLEVREDNTAALKLYKKLGYVLKEEAFDRAFQAFKELAEKKREVTDRDIESIIAEEMRTTSEVYHLDHVEVTCGDHSIPTATVRLIGPDGRAVADADLGTGPVDAVYKAINRIVKVPNKLIEFTVKSVTEGIDAIGEVLIRIESEGRTYTGRGASTDIIVASAKAYMNALNRLLAAKRAKSE
;
A
#
# COMPACT_ATOMS: atom_id res chain seq x y z
N MET A 1 -17.52 -2.39 38.03
CA MET A 1 -16.31 -1.78 37.43
C MET A 1 -16.73 -0.83 36.32
N ARG A 2 -16.61 0.49 36.51
CA ARG A 2 -16.96 1.50 35.50
C ARG A 2 -15.69 1.99 34.83
N ILE A 3 -15.54 1.72 33.54
CA ILE A 3 -14.43 2.25 32.73
C ILE A 3 -14.79 3.69 32.35
N THR A 4 -13.87 4.62 32.60
CA THR A 4 -13.99 6.03 32.18
C THR A 4 -12.87 6.37 31.21
N ILE A 5 -13.19 7.05 30.11
CA ILE A 5 -12.21 7.52 29.12
C ILE A 5 -12.08 9.04 29.28
N GLU A 6 -10.85 9.54 29.21
CA GLU A 6 -10.54 10.97 29.30
C GLU A 6 -9.35 11.32 28.39
N ASN A 7 -9.16 12.60 28.10
CA ASN A 7 -8.01 13.07 27.33
C ASN A 7 -6.71 12.80 28.06
N ALA A 8 -5.73 12.25 27.33
CA ALA A 8 -4.38 12.12 27.81
C ALA A 8 -3.73 13.51 27.85
N SER A 9 -2.92 13.75 28.88
CA SER A 9 -2.08 14.95 28.95
C SER A 9 -0.65 14.55 29.29
N ILE A 10 0.28 15.50 29.15
CA ILE A 10 1.70 15.28 29.49
C ILE A 10 1.90 14.83 30.95
N GLN A 11 0.95 15.13 31.85
CA GLN A 11 1.00 14.68 33.25
C GLN A 11 0.90 13.15 33.37
N TYR A 12 0.34 12.47 32.37
CA TYR A 12 0.22 11.01 32.34
C TYR A 12 1.39 10.31 31.65
N LEU A 13 2.38 11.06 31.17
CA LEU A 13 3.49 10.53 30.38
C LEU A 13 4.18 9.33 31.04
N ASN A 14 4.49 9.42 32.33
CA ASN A 14 5.16 8.33 33.06
C ASN A 14 4.31 7.06 33.04
N THR A 15 3.02 7.19 33.38
CA THR A 15 2.08 6.06 33.44
C THR A 15 1.85 5.44 32.06
N ILE A 16 1.69 6.27 31.03
CA ILE A 16 1.50 5.82 29.65
C ILE A 16 2.74 5.06 29.16
N TRP A 17 3.94 5.61 29.38
CA TRP A 17 5.18 4.96 29.01
C TRP A 17 5.43 3.64 29.76
N GLU A 18 5.04 3.54 31.02
CA GLU A 18 5.10 2.28 31.77
C GLU A 18 4.14 1.21 31.21
N ILE A 19 2.97 1.63 30.72
CA ILE A 19 2.01 0.71 30.08
C ILE A 19 2.56 0.24 28.73
N GLU A 20 3.07 1.17 27.91
CA GLU A 20 3.69 0.89 26.61
C GLU A 20 4.79 -0.17 26.77
N LYS A 21 5.75 0.05 27.67
CA LYS A 21 6.86 -0.87 27.93
C LYS A 21 6.41 -2.26 28.42
N LYS A 22 5.25 -2.35 29.09
CA LYS A 22 4.67 -3.63 29.53
C LYS A 22 3.91 -4.34 28.41
N CYS A 23 3.46 -3.62 27.40
CA CYS A 23 2.73 -4.19 26.27
C CYS A 23 3.65 -4.55 25.11
N PHE A 24 4.69 -3.76 24.89
CA PHE A 24 5.68 -3.88 23.83
C PHE A 24 7.07 -3.83 24.47
N GLU A 25 7.92 -4.81 24.20
CA GLU A 25 9.26 -4.88 24.80
C GLU A 25 10.26 -4.01 24.02
N ALA A 26 10.96 -4.59 23.04
CA ALA A 26 11.92 -3.88 22.20
C ALA A 26 11.25 -2.90 21.22
N GLU A 27 9.95 -3.08 20.95
CA GLU A 27 9.16 -2.29 20.00
C GLU A 27 8.44 -1.10 20.67
N ALA A 28 8.61 -0.91 21.99
CA ALA A 28 7.98 0.18 22.72
C ALA A 28 8.42 1.56 22.21
N PHE A 29 7.45 2.46 22.08
CA PHE A 29 7.78 3.88 21.93
C PHE A 29 8.62 4.38 23.12
N THR A 30 9.65 5.16 22.81
CA THR A 30 10.44 5.84 23.83
C THR A 30 9.58 6.87 24.54
N LYS A 31 9.95 7.18 25.78
CA LYS A 31 9.28 8.21 26.57
C LYS A 31 9.27 9.58 25.87
N GLN A 32 10.32 9.90 25.11
CA GLN A 32 10.40 11.13 24.32
C GLN A 32 9.39 11.15 23.17
N GLN A 33 9.24 10.04 22.44
CA GLN A 33 8.25 9.93 21.36
C GLN A 33 6.82 10.07 21.91
N ILE A 34 6.49 9.41 23.02
CA ILE A 34 5.18 9.56 23.66
C ILE A 34 4.95 11.00 24.11
N ALA A 35 5.95 11.66 24.71
CA ALA A 35 5.84 13.06 25.10
C ALA A 35 5.52 13.95 23.90
N GLN A 36 6.23 13.75 22.78
CA GLN A 36 6.02 14.49 21.54
C GLN A 36 4.58 14.31 21.02
N LEU A 37 4.08 13.07 20.99
CA LEU A 37 2.71 12.76 20.58
C LEU A 37 1.66 13.40 21.50
N LEU A 38 1.88 13.42 22.81
CA LEU A 38 0.95 14.03 23.77
C LEU A 38 0.93 15.57 23.69
N THR A 39 1.97 16.18 23.13
CA THR A 39 2.07 17.65 22.98
C THR A 39 1.74 18.15 21.57
N ASP A 40 1.67 17.26 20.59
CA ASP A 40 1.38 17.60 19.21
C ASP A 40 -0.11 18.00 19.03
N PRO A 41 -0.41 19.23 18.55
CA PRO A 41 -1.78 19.68 18.30
C PRO A 41 -2.56 18.83 17.28
N ALA A 42 -1.88 18.10 16.40
CA ALA A 42 -2.50 17.19 15.45
C ALA A 42 -2.82 15.81 16.05
N SER A 43 -2.32 15.53 17.26
CA SER A 43 -2.49 14.27 17.95
C SER A 43 -3.64 14.29 18.94
N ILE A 44 -4.27 13.14 19.13
CA ILE A 44 -5.33 12.87 20.08
C ILE A 44 -4.87 11.69 20.93
N GLY A 45 -4.61 11.96 22.21
CA GLY A 45 -4.36 10.92 23.20
C GLY A 45 -5.56 10.76 24.12
N LEU A 46 -5.94 9.51 24.42
CA LEU A 46 -6.94 9.18 25.43
C LEU A 46 -6.40 8.13 26.40
N VAL A 47 -6.81 8.19 27.67
CA VAL A 47 -6.53 7.16 28.67
C VAL A 47 -7.81 6.51 29.17
N ALA A 48 -7.75 5.21 29.45
CA ALA A 48 -8.79 4.46 30.12
C ALA A 48 -8.47 4.29 31.60
N LYS A 49 -9.38 4.77 32.45
CA LYS A 49 -9.29 4.62 33.90
C LYS A 49 -10.26 3.56 34.42
N LEU A 50 -9.77 2.78 35.36
CA LEU A 50 -10.53 1.84 36.17
C LEU A 50 -10.18 2.06 37.64
N ASP A 51 -11.18 2.33 38.48
CA ASP A 51 -10.99 2.62 39.91
C ASP A 51 -9.90 3.67 40.17
N ARG A 52 -9.89 4.73 39.33
CA ARG A 52 -8.91 5.84 39.28
C ARG A 52 -7.51 5.49 38.77
N GLN A 53 -7.21 4.22 38.50
CA GLN A 53 -5.95 3.79 37.89
C GLN A 53 -6.04 3.85 36.36
N ILE A 54 -5.03 4.41 35.70
CA ILE A 54 -4.89 4.32 34.24
C ILE A 54 -4.45 2.88 33.90
N VAL A 55 -5.25 2.19 33.10
CA VAL A 55 -5.05 0.77 32.75
C VAL A 55 -4.88 0.53 31.26
N GLY A 56 -5.02 1.57 30.45
CA GLY A 56 -4.80 1.54 29.02
C GLY A 56 -4.86 2.93 28.42
N PHE A 57 -4.42 3.08 27.18
CA PHE A 57 -4.43 4.33 26.46
C PHE A 57 -4.49 4.08 24.95
N ILE A 58 -4.77 5.14 24.20
CA ILE A 58 -4.74 5.15 22.74
C ILE A 58 -4.21 6.50 22.28
N ILE A 59 -3.36 6.50 21.26
CA ILE A 59 -2.87 7.73 20.64
C ILE A 59 -3.08 7.60 19.13
N GLY A 60 -3.70 8.62 18.55
CA GLY A 60 -3.81 8.77 17.10
C GLY A 60 -3.43 10.17 16.66
N THR A 61 -3.13 10.32 15.38
CA THR A 61 -2.81 11.60 14.75
C THR A 61 -3.73 11.87 13.57
N ILE A 62 -3.89 13.14 13.21
CA ILE A 62 -4.65 13.59 12.07
C ILE A 62 -3.68 14.11 11.04
N TYR A 63 -3.72 13.52 9.84
CA TYR A 63 -2.89 13.94 8.72
C TYR A 63 -3.74 14.19 7.47
N ARG A 64 -3.16 14.94 6.53
CA ARG A 64 -3.81 15.24 5.25
C ARG A 64 -3.33 14.25 4.19
N GLU A 65 -4.27 13.51 3.62
CA GLU A 65 -4.04 12.61 2.50
C GLU A 65 -4.69 13.18 1.24
N ARG A 66 -3.87 13.68 0.32
CA ARG A 66 -4.30 14.43 -0.88
C ARG A 66 -5.24 15.59 -0.50
N LYS A 67 -6.54 15.46 -0.77
CA LYS A 67 -7.58 16.48 -0.51
C LYS A 67 -8.42 16.18 0.74
N ALA A 68 -8.21 15.06 1.42
CA ALA A 68 -9.00 14.62 2.59
C ALA A 68 -8.14 14.57 3.87
N LEU A 69 -8.78 14.68 5.03
CA LEU A 69 -8.14 14.38 6.31
C LEU A 69 -8.37 12.90 6.65
N SER A 70 -7.34 12.24 7.17
CA SER A 70 -7.34 10.85 7.62
C SER A 70 -6.81 10.78 9.05
N GLY A 71 -7.33 9.85 9.84
CA GLY A 71 -6.80 9.52 11.16
C GLY A 71 -5.83 8.34 11.08
N HIS A 72 -4.71 8.39 11.78
CA HIS A 72 -3.84 7.22 11.97
C HIS A 72 -3.80 6.91 13.47
N ILE A 73 -4.24 5.72 13.88
CA ILE A 73 -4.03 5.24 15.25
C ILE A 73 -2.60 4.69 15.31
N LEU A 74 -1.75 5.34 16.11
CA LEU A 74 -0.33 5.03 16.22
C LEU A 74 -0.07 3.92 17.24
N THR A 75 -0.79 3.96 18.37
CA THR A 75 -0.68 2.93 19.38
C THR A 75 -1.96 2.79 20.20
N ILE A 76 -2.23 1.58 20.69
CA ILE A 76 -3.35 1.25 21.56
C ILE A 76 -2.95 0.13 22.53
N ASP A 77 -3.01 0.45 23.81
CA ASP A 77 -2.42 -0.38 24.84
C ASP A 77 -3.40 -0.62 25.97
N VAL A 78 -3.46 -1.86 26.41
CA VAL A 78 -4.18 -2.24 27.63
C VAL A 78 -3.27 -3.16 28.42
N LEU A 79 -3.04 -2.81 29.68
CA LEU A 79 -2.25 -3.60 30.61
C LEU A 79 -2.66 -5.07 30.54
N PRO A 80 -1.70 -6.04 30.48
CA PRO A 80 -2.02 -7.46 30.36
C PRO A 80 -3.08 -7.97 31.34
N THR A 81 -3.02 -7.51 32.59
CA THR A 81 -3.95 -7.84 33.68
C THR A 81 -5.38 -7.28 33.51
N HIS A 82 -5.58 -6.38 32.55
CA HIS A 82 -6.83 -5.68 32.27
C HIS A 82 -7.39 -5.97 30.86
N ARG A 83 -6.71 -6.83 30.08
CA ARG A 83 -7.18 -7.24 28.75
C ARG A 83 -8.50 -8.03 28.84
N ARG A 84 -9.19 -8.12 27.70
CA ARG A 84 -10.48 -8.84 27.54
C ARG A 84 -11.65 -8.30 28.39
N LYS A 85 -11.50 -7.13 29.01
CA LYS A 85 -12.56 -6.42 29.77
C LYS A 85 -13.27 -5.32 28.96
N GLY A 86 -13.09 -5.30 27.63
CA GLY A 86 -13.70 -4.30 26.73
C GLY A 86 -13.02 -2.92 26.69
N ILE A 87 -11.88 -2.75 27.35
CA ILE A 87 -11.18 -1.45 27.44
C ILE A 87 -10.69 -0.97 26.07
N GLY A 88 -9.99 -1.81 25.30
CA GLY A 88 -9.49 -1.44 23.97
C GLY A 88 -10.61 -1.07 22.99
N LEU A 89 -11.73 -1.80 23.03
CA LEU A 89 -12.92 -1.48 22.25
C LEU A 89 -13.46 -0.08 22.59
N ARG A 90 -13.53 0.26 23.89
CA ARG A 90 -13.99 1.58 24.33
C ARG A 90 -13.03 2.69 23.91
N LEU A 91 -11.73 2.48 24.01
CA LEU A 91 -10.71 3.44 23.55
C LEU A 91 -10.86 3.73 22.05
N LEU A 92 -11.02 2.69 21.22
CA LEU A 92 -11.25 2.83 19.77
C LEU A 92 -12.52 3.61 19.47
N GLN A 93 -13.63 3.24 20.10
CA GLN A 93 -14.91 3.92 19.87
C GLN A 93 -14.87 5.40 20.22
N GLU A 94 -14.18 5.78 21.30
CA GLU A 94 -14.05 7.19 21.68
C GLU A 94 -13.13 7.96 20.73
N ILE A 95 -11.99 7.41 20.29
CA ILE A 95 -11.12 8.12 19.34
C ILE A 95 -11.78 8.25 17.96
N GLU A 96 -12.49 7.21 17.50
CA GLU A 96 -13.26 7.24 16.25
C GLU A 96 -14.37 8.28 16.30
N LYS A 97 -15.02 8.45 17.46
CA LYS A 97 -16.02 9.49 17.67
C LYS A 97 -15.40 10.88 17.52
N ILE A 98 -14.23 11.11 18.12
CA ILE A 98 -13.50 12.38 17.97
C ILE A 98 -13.10 12.62 16.51
N PHE A 99 -12.65 11.59 15.80
CA PHE A 99 -12.36 11.70 14.36
C PHE A 99 -13.60 12.09 13.56
N LYS A 100 -14.76 11.47 13.82
CA LYS A 100 -16.04 11.80 13.16
C LYS A 100 -16.46 13.24 13.45
N GLU A 101 -16.36 13.70 14.70
CA GLU A 101 -16.64 15.09 15.09
C GLU A 101 -15.73 16.11 14.36
N LYS A 102 -14.52 15.69 13.98
CA LYS A 102 -13.57 16.48 13.17
C LYS A 102 -13.73 16.28 11.65
N ASN A 103 -14.84 15.68 11.19
CA ASN A 103 -15.12 15.37 9.78
C ASN A 103 -14.10 14.44 9.10
N ILE A 104 -13.40 13.60 9.87
CA ILE A 104 -12.49 12.58 9.34
C ILE A 104 -13.30 11.33 9.05
N LYS A 105 -13.32 10.92 7.77
CA LYS A 105 -14.14 9.79 7.30
C LYS A 105 -13.41 8.45 7.33
N THR A 106 -12.09 8.48 7.38
CA THR A 106 -11.23 7.29 7.28
C THR A 106 -10.19 7.31 8.39
N CYS A 107 -9.95 6.14 8.98
CA CYS A 107 -8.79 5.92 9.84
C CYS A 107 -8.10 4.61 9.52
N CYS A 108 -6.79 4.55 9.74
CA CYS A 108 -5.96 3.37 9.60
C CYS A 108 -5.18 3.10 10.89
N LEU A 109 -4.65 1.88 10.98
CA LEU A 109 -3.74 1.43 12.03
C LEU A 109 -2.89 0.29 11.48
N GLU A 110 -1.76 0.05 12.14
CA GLU A 110 -0.89 -1.10 11.88
C GLU A 110 -1.05 -2.13 12.99
N VAL A 111 -0.99 -3.42 12.62
CA VAL A 111 -1.11 -4.53 13.56
C VAL A 111 -0.25 -5.68 13.09
N ARG A 112 0.47 -6.32 14.02
CA ARG A 112 1.24 -7.52 13.73
C ARG A 112 0.32 -8.66 13.30
N GLU A 113 0.71 -9.41 12.27
CA GLU A 113 -0.05 -10.54 11.73
C GLU A 113 -0.30 -11.63 12.79
N ASP A 114 0.63 -11.82 13.73
CA ASP A 114 0.52 -12.78 14.83
C ASP A 114 -0.44 -12.33 15.96
N ASN A 115 -0.89 -11.06 15.97
CA ASN A 115 -1.79 -10.52 16.97
C ASN A 115 -3.26 -10.84 16.67
N THR A 116 -3.61 -12.12 16.77
CA THR A 116 -4.96 -12.64 16.49
C THR A 116 -6.06 -11.98 17.31
N ALA A 117 -5.76 -11.49 18.52
CA ALA A 117 -6.72 -10.82 19.38
C ALA A 117 -7.09 -9.43 18.84
N ALA A 118 -6.09 -8.64 18.43
CA ALA A 118 -6.29 -7.32 17.84
C ALA A 118 -6.96 -7.43 16.46
N LEU A 119 -6.53 -8.37 15.60
CA LEU A 119 -7.14 -8.62 14.30
C LEU A 119 -8.65 -8.92 14.40
N LYS A 120 -9.06 -9.75 15.37
CA LYS A 120 -10.48 -10.04 15.63
C LYS A 120 -11.25 -8.81 16.09
N LEU A 121 -10.64 -7.96 16.92
CA LEU A 121 -11.24 -6.71 17.38
C LEU A 121 -11.46 -5.74 16.22
N TYR A 122 -10.43 -5.52 15.40
CA TYR A 122 -10.47 -4.59 14.27
C TYR A 122 -11.46 -5.05 13.19
N LYS A 123 -11.47 -6.36 12.83
CA LYS A 123 -12.50 -6.90 11.92
C LYS A 123 -13.93 -6.67 12.45
N LYS A 124 -14.17 -6.85 13.74
CA LYS A 124 -15.48 -6.60 14.35
C LYS A 124 -15.91 -5.13 14.27
N LEU A 125 -14.94 -4.21 14.25
CA LEU A 125 -15.16 -2.76 14.12
C LEU A 125 -15.26 -2.29 12.67
N GLY A 126 -15.12 -3.18 11.70
CA GLY A 126 -15.23 -2.84 10.27
C GLY A 126 -13.92 -2.35 9.64
N TYR A 127 -12.78 -2.53 10.30
CA TYR A 127 -11.47 -2.31 9.67
C TYR A 127 -11.25 -3.36 8.59
N VAL A 128 -10.79 -2.89 7.43
CA VAL A 128 -10.45 -3.71 6.27
C VAL A 128 -8.93 -3.68 6.10
N LEU A 129 -8.33 -4.84 5.88
CA LEU A 129 -6.90 -4.93 5.59
C LEU A 129 -6.63 -4.23 4.25
N LYS A 130 -5.76 -3.22 4.28
CA LYS A 130 -5.19 -2.58 3.07
C LYS A 130 -3.83 -3.21 2.82
N GLU A 131 -3.80 -4.48 2.43
CA GLU A 131 -2.57 -5.23 2.10
C GLU A 131 -1.91 -4.71 0.82
N GLU A 132 -2.67 -4.03 -0.04
CA GLU A 132 -2.29 -4.00 -1.44
C GLU A 132 -1.06 -3.14 -1.80
N ALA A 133 -0.99 -1.87 -1.40
CA ALA A 133 0.02 -0.97 -1.95
C ALA A 133 1.38 -1.05 -1.22
N PHE A 134 1.36 -1.18 0.11
CA PHE A 134 2.60 -1.27 0.88
C PHE A 134 3.27 -2.63 0.69
N ASP A 135 2.51 -3.73 0.73
CA ASP A 135 3.11 -5.06 0.56
C ASP A 135 3.68 -5.22 -0.85
N ARG A 136 2.99 -4.70 -1.88
CA ARG A 136 3.56 -4.66 -3.24
C ARG A 136 4.82 -3.80 -3.32
N ALA A 137 4.83 -2.62 -2.69
CA ALA A 137 6.03 -1.77 -2.66
C ALA A 137 7.20 -2.44 -1.93
N PHE A 138 6.90 -3.14 -0.84
CA PHE A 138 7.90 -3.86 -0.04
C PHE A 138 8.45 -5.08 -0.78
N GLN A 139 7.61 -5.83 -1.49
CA GLN A 139 8.07 -6.94 -2.35
C GLN A 139 8.89 -6.41 -3.54
N ALA A 140 8.43 -5.35 -4.20
CA ALA A 140 9.20 -4.71 -5.28
C ALA A 140 10.56 -4.18 -4.78
N PHE A 141 10.62 -3.66 -3.55
CA PHE A 141 11.87 -3.28 -2.90
C PHE A 141 12.80 -4.49 -2.67
N LYS A 142 12.27 -5.62 -2.19
CA LYS A 142 13.07 -6.85 -2.03
C LYS A 142 13.61 -7.35 -3.36
N GLU A 143 12.77 -7.44 -4.39
CA GLU A 143 13.18 -7.83 -5.74
C GLU A 143 14.26 -6.91 -6.30
N LEU A 144 14.15 -5.60 -6.04
CA LEU A 144 15.17 -4.64 -6.44
C LEU A 144 16.47 -4.86 -5.67
N ALA A 145 16.40 -5.08 -4.35
CA ALA A 145 17.57 -5.33 -3.52
C ALA A 145 18.30 -6.62 -3.90
N GLU A 146 17.59 -7.61 -4.45
CA GLU A 146 18.21 -8.82 -5.02
C GLU A 146 18.94 -8.56 -6.34
N LYS A 147 18.45 -7.61 -7.15
CA LYS A 147 18.97 -7.32 -8.50
C LYS A 147 20.01 -6.20 -8.53
N LYS A 148 19.97 -5.28 -7.57
CA LYS A 148 20.77 -4.05 -7.54
C LYS A 148 21.78 -4.10 -6.40
N ARG A 149 23.04 -3.70 -6.65
CA ARG A 149 24.12 -3.81 -5.65
C ARG A 149 23.90 -2.88 -4.45
N GLU A 150 23.35 -1.70 -4.70
CA GLU A 150 23.03 -0.70 -3.69
C GLU A 150 21.72 0.00 -4.05
N VAL A 151 20.75 -0.02 -3.14
CA VAL A 151 19.45 0.61 -3.32
C VAL A 151 19.50 2.02 -2.76
N THR A 152 19.20 3.02 -3.60
CA THR A 152 19.22 4.44 -3.24
C THR A 152 17.83 4.95 -2.86
N ASP A 153 17.76 6.09 -2.16
CA ASP A 153 16.49 6.74 -1.82
C ASP A 153 15.61 7.01 -3.05
N ARG A 154 16.21 7.38 -4.20
CA ARG A 154 15.49 7.60 -5.46
C ARG A 154 14.86 6.33 -6.02
N ASP A 155 15.48 5.17 -5.79
CA ASP A 155 14.90 3.90 -6.20
C ASP A 155 13.68 3.56 -5.34
N ILE A 156 13.77 3.79 -4.02
CA ILE A 156 12.66 3.62 -3.07
C ILE A 156 11.50 4.56 -3.44
N GLU A 157 11.79 5.83 -3.69
CA GLU A 157 10.81 6.83 -4.13
C GLU A 157 10.12 6.39 -5.44
N SER A 158 10.86 5.81 -6.38
CA SER A 158 10.32 5.32 -7.66
C SER A 158 9.32 4.17 -7.43
N ILE A 159 9.70 3.17 -6.63
CA ILE A 159 8.85 2.02 -6.29
C ILE A 159 7.57 2.48 -5.58
N ILE A 160 7.71 3.29 -4.53
CA ILE A 160 6.55 3.79 -3.78
C ILE A 160 5.63 4.58 -4.70
N ALA A 161 6.20 5.44 -5.54
CA ALA A 161 5.41 6.25 -6.45
C ALA A 161 4.69 5.39 -7.51
N GLU A 162 5.30 4.32 -8.00
CA GLU A 162 4.64 3.32 -8.86
C GLU A 162 3.43 2.68 -8.15
N GLU A 163 3.63 2.14 -6.96
CA GLU A 163 2.59 1.42 -6.22
C GLU A 163 1.43 2.30 -5.76
N MET A 164 1.71 3.55 -5.39
CA MET A 164 0.66 4.54 -5.08
C MET A 164 -0.20 4.92 -6.30
N ARG A 165 0.25 4.61 -7.52
CA ARG A 165 -0.44 4.91 -8.79
C ARG A 165 -1.14 3.70 -9.39
N THR A 166 -0.87 2.50 -8.88
CA THR A 166 -1.54 1.25 -9.25
C THR A 166 -2.86 1.15 -8.47
N THR A 167 -3.97 1.50 -9.13
CA THR A 167 -5.31 1.33 -8.58
C THR A 167 -5.88 0.02 -9.12
N SER A 168 -6.30 -0.91 -8.24
CA SER A 168 -7.03 -2.16 -8.51
C SER A 168 -6.68 -2.84 -9.85
N GLU A 169 -5.78 -3.81 -9.80
CA GLU A 169 -5.41 -4.61 -10.96
C GLU A 169 -6.55 -5.56 -11.35
N VAL A 170 -7.05 -5.47 -12.58
CA VAL A 170 -8.00 -6.45 -13.13
C VAL A 170 -7.26 -7.69 -13.61
N TYR A 171 -6.09 -7.48 -14.21
CA TYR A 171 -5.12 -8.51 -14.53
C TYR A 171 -3.79 -8.16 -13.87
N HIS A 172 -3.18 -9.16 -13.24
CA HIS A 172 -1.83 -9.05 -12.68
C HIS A 172 -0.81 -9.65 -13.66
N LEU A 173 0.30 -8.95 -13.87
CA LEU A 173 1.40 -9.43 -14.72
C LEU A 173 2.30 -10.35 -13.89
N ASP A 174 2.18 -11.65 -14.11
CA ASP A 174 2.88 -12.65 -13.31
C ASP A 174 4.20 -13.10 -13.95
N HIS A 175 4.27 -13.16 -15.28
CA HIS A 175 5.48 -13.58 -15.97
C HIS A 175 5.64 -12.93 -17.33
N VAL A 176 6.88 -12.56 -17.66
CA VAL A 176 7.31 -12.10 -18.98
C VAL A 176 8.64 -12.77 -19.29
N GLU A 177 8.69 -13.45 -20.43
CA GLU A 177 9.92 -13.98 -21.02
C GLU A 177 9.99 -13.52 -22.47
N VAL A 178 11.15 -13.05 -22.90
CA VAL A 178 11.37 -12.61 -24.28
C VAL A 178 12.65 -13.21 -24.81
N THR A 179 12.55 -13.84 -25.97
CA THR A 179 13.70 -14.26 -26.77
C THR A 179 13.86 -13.29 -27.93
N CYS A 180 15.00 -12.60 -28.00
CA CYS A 180 15.33 -11.68 -29.08
C CYS A 180 16.84 -11.64 -29.33
N GLY A 181 17.23 -11.11 -30.48
CA GLY A 181 18.60 -11.03 -30.97
C GLY A 181 18.67 -10.37 -32.34
N ASP A 182 19.87 -10.06 -32.80
CA ASP A 182 20.08 -9.45 -34.12
C ASP A 182 19.61 -10.39 -35.23
N HIS A 183 18.79 -9.87 -36.15
CA HIS A 183 18.09 -10.63 -37.21
C HIS A 183 17.17 -11.79 -36.76
N SER A 184 16.92 -11.96 -35.46
CA SER A 184 15.92 -12.91 -34.97
C SER A 184 14.50 -12.34 -35.09
N ILE A 185 13.48 -13.19 -35.01
CA ILE A 185 12.09 -12.77 -34.85
C ILE A 185 11.78 -12.74 -33.34
N PRO A 186 11.64 -11.55 -32.71
CA PRO A 186 11.36 -11.45 -31.29
C PRO A 186 10.09 -12.22 -30.91
N THR A 187 10.22 -13.09 -29.91
CA THR A 187 9.12 -13.91 -29.39
C THR A 187 8.96 -13.61 -27.91
N ALA A 188 7.73 -13.33 -27.49
CA ALA A 188 7.42 -13.11 -26.09
C ALA A 188 6.41 -14.13 -25.59
N THR A 189 6.66 -14.67 -24.40
CA THR A 189 5.72 -15.48 -23.62
C THR A 189 5.30 -14.66 -22.40
N VAL A 190 3.99 -14.51 -22.20
CA VAL A 190 3.43 -13.74 -21.09
C VAL A 190 2.44 -14.59 -20.31
N ARG A 191 2.48 -14.51 -18.98
CA ARG A 191 1.47 -15.07 -18.09
C ARG A 191 0.80 -13.97 -17.28
N LEU A 192 -0.52 -13.92 -17.32
CA LEU A 192 -1.36 -13.00 -16.55
C LEU A 192 -2.23 -13.78 -15.57
N ILE A 193 -2.46 -13.24 -14.38
CA ILE A 193 -3.49 -13.73 -13.46
C ILE A 193 -4.74 -12.88 -13.69
N GLY A 194 -5.84 -13.53 -14.09
CA GLY A 194 -7.12 -12.90 -14.37
C GLY A 194 -7.93 -12.53 -13.13
N PRO A 195 -9.07 -11.84 -13.31
CA PRO A 195 -9.94 -11.41 -12.22
C PRO A 195 -10.62 -12.59 -11.48
N ASP A 196 -10.60 -13.78 -12.06
CA ASP A 196 -11.06 -15.04 -11.44
C ASP A 196 -9.94 -15.77 -10.67
N GLY A 197 -8.75 -15.17 -10.58
CA GLY A 197 -7.56 -15.75 -9.96
C GLY A 197 -6.87 -16.82 -10.80
N ARG A 198 -7.31 -17.07 -12.04
CA ARG A 198 -6.67 -18.07 -12.92
C ARG A 198 -5.49 -17.48 -13.67
N ALA A 199 -4.39 -18.22 -13.71
CA ALA A 199 -3.25 -17.91 -14.55
C ALA A 199 -3.52 -18.32 -16.00
N VAL A 200 -3.33 -17.40 -16.94
CA VAL A 200 -3.45 -17.62 -18.38
C VAL A 200 -2.15 -17.20 -19.04
N ALA A 201 -1.59 -18.07 -19.87
CA ALA A 201 -0.37 -17.79 -20.63
C ALA A 201 -0.66 -17.81 -22.13
N ASP A 202 -0.01 -16.92 -22.88
CA ASP A 202 0.00 -16.91 -24.34
C ASP A 202 1.36 -16.37 -24.83
N ALA A 203 1.64 -16.55 -26.11
CA ALA A 203 2.87 -16.10 -26.74
C ALA A 203 2.60 -15.51 -28.13
N ASP A 204 3.43 -14.54 -28.53
CA ASP A 204 3.33 -13.96 -29.87
C ASP A 204 4.67 -13.43 -30.39
N LEU A 205 4.69 -13.16 -31.70
CA LEU A 205 5.82 -12.60 -32.43
C LEU A 205 5.66 -11.09 -32.61
N GLY A 206 6.76 -10.36 -32.47
CA GLY A 206 6.81 -8.91 -32.62
C GLY A 206 7.80 -8.42 -33.66
N THR A 207 7.68 -7.17 -34.05
CA THR A 207 8.74 -6.45 -34.79
C THR A 207 9.91 -6.05 -33.88
N GLY A 208 9.68 -6.09 -32.56
CA GLY A 208 10.65 -5.86 -31.50
C GLY A 208 10.24 -6.61 -30.23
N PRO A 209 11.12 -6.72 -29.23
CA PRO A 209 10.83 -7.44 -27.98
C PRO A 209 9.61 -6.86 -27.26
N VAL A 210 9.49 -5.53 -27.22
CA VAL A 210 8.36 -4.83 -26.60
C VAL A 210 7.05 -5.06 -27.37
N ASP A 211 7.10 -5.04 -28.71
CA ASP A 211 5.92 -5.29 -29.55
C ASP A 211 5.41 -6.74 -29.36
N ALA A 212 6.32 -7.72 -29.27
CA ALA A 212 5.98 -9.12 -29.03
C ALA A 212 5.21 -9.28 -27.71
N VAL A 213 5.70 -8.65 -26.63
CA VAL A 213 5.05 -8.66 -25.31
C VAL A 213 3.63 -8.09 -25.40
N TYR A 214 3.45 -6.95 -26.07
CA TYR A 214 2.13 -6.31 -26.15
C TYR A 214 1.13 -7.14 -26.93
N LYS A 215 1.57 -7.79 -28.02
CA LYS A 215 0.73 -8.70 -28.79
C LYS A 215 0.31 -9.92 -27.98
N ALA A 216 1.24 -10.54 -27.26
CA ALA A 216 0.94 -11.66 -26.35
C ALA A 216 -0.09 -11.24 -25.28
N ILE A 217 0.11 -10.07 -24.64
CA ILE A 217 -0.85 -9.51 -23.67
C ILE A 217 -2.23 -9.29 -24.31
N ASN A 218 -2.29 -8.71 -25.51
CA ASN A 218 -3.54 -8.42 -26.20
C ASN A 218 -4.32 -9.68 -26.56
N ARG A 219 -3.65 -10.79 -26.84
CA ARG A 219 -4.31 -12.08 -27.10
C ARG A 219 -4.97 -12.67 -25.85
N ILE A 220 -4.42 -12.42 -24.67
CA ILE A 220 -5.01 -12.81 -23.38
C ILE A 220 -6.17 -11.88 -23.03
N VAL A 221 -5.93 -10.56 -23.01
CA VAL A 221 -6.90 -9.56 -22.51
C VAL A 221 -8.06 -9.34 -23.49
N LYS A 222 -7.81 -9.46 -24.80
CA LYS A 222 -8.80 -9.35 -25.89
C LYS A 222 -9.63 -8.06 -25.87
N VAL A 223 -9.01 -6.95 -25.47
CA VAL A 223 -9.65 -5.62 -25.52
C VAL A 223 -8.98 -4.75 -26.59
N PRO A 224 -9.75 -4.27 -27.59
CA PRO A 224 -9.21 -3.40 -28.64
C PRO A 224 -8.59 -2.13 -28.06
N ASN A 225 -7.33 -1.90 -28.40
CA ASN A 225 -6.59 -0.72 -28.00
C ASN A 225 -5.47 -0.44 -29.02
N LYS A 226 -4.95 0.78 -29.04
CA LYS A 226 -3.82 1.19 -29.86
C LYS A 226 -2.78 1.88 -29.00
N LEU A 227 -1.52 1.47 -29.08
CA LEU A 227 -0.40 2.20 -28.50
C LEU A 227 -0.21 3.50 -29.28
N ILE A 228 -0.23 4.64 -28.58
CA ILE A 228 -0.04 5.97 -29.19
C ILE A 228 1.17 6.72 -28.64
N GLU A 229 1.68 6.35 -27.47
CA GLU A 229 2.87 6.94 -26.88
C GLU A 229 3.68 5.87 -26.13
N PHE A 230 4.99 5.87 -26.36
CA PHE A 230 5.96 5.04 -25.65
C PHE A 230 7.19 5.90 -25.35
N THR A 231 7.49 6.09 -24.07
CA THR A 231 8.64 6.88 -23.61
C THR A 231 9.41 6.07 -22.57
N VAL A 232 10.73 6.05 -22.68
CA VAL A 232 11.64 5.39 -21.73
C VAL A 232 12.62 6.42 -21.18
N LYS A 233 12.84 6.42 -19.86
CA LYS A 233 13.77 7.31 -19.16
C LYS A 233 14.54 6.54 -18.11
N SER A 234 15.81 6.89 -17.91
CA SER A 234 16.58 6.38 -16.75
C SER A 234 16.19 7.16 -15.50
N VAL A 235 15.94 6.45 -14.40
CA VAL A 235 15.70 7.04 -13.07
C VAL A 235 17.00 7.19 -12.31
N THR A 236 17.82 6.14 -12.35
CA THR A 236 19.15 6.09 -11.74
C THR A 236 20.23 5.89 -12.80
N GLU A 237 21.49 5.94 -12.39
CA GLU A 237 22.66 5.79 -13.26
C GLU A 237 23.34 4.44 -12.95
N GLY A 238 24.06 3.88 -13.93
CA GLY A 238 24.75 2.59 -13.79
C GLY A 238 24.18 1.48 -14.67
N ILE A 239 24.87 0.33 -14.69
CA ILE A 239 24.43 -0.86 -15.45
C ILE A 239 23.17 -1.51 -14.85
N ASP A 240 22.92 -1.23 -13.58
CA ASP A 240 21.76 -1.64 -12.78
C ASP A 240 20.77 -0.48 -12.59
N ALA A 241 20.80 0.51 -13.49
CA ALA A 241 19.87 1.63 -13.49
C ALA A 241 18.42 1.16 -13.66
N ILE A 242 17.52 1.79 -12.93
CA ILE A 242 16.09 1.61 -13.13
C ILE A 242 15.66 2.42 -14.35
N GLY A 243 15.04 1.76 -15.32
CA GLY A 243 14.32 2.40 -16.41
C GLY A 243 12.84 2.59 -16.07
N GLU A 244 12.36 3.81 -16.16
CA GLU A 244 10.93 4.15 -16.13
C GLU A 244 10.39 4.18 -17.56
N VAL A 245 9.31 3.44 -17.79
CA VAL A 245 8.56 3.44 -19.04
C VAL A 245 7.20 4.09 -18.83
N LEU A 246 6.85 5.01 -19.71
CA LEU A 246 5.53 5.62 -19.79
C LEU A 246 4.86 5.21 -21.10
N ILE A 247 3.64 4.71 -20.97
CA ILE A 247 2.83 4.26 -22.09
C ILE A 247 1.50 5.00 -22.10
N ARG A 248 1.04 5.35 -23.30
CA ARG A 248 -0.33 5.77 -23.53
C ARG A 248 -0.97 4.88 -24.58
N ILE A 249 -2.12 4.32 -24.23
CA ILE A 249 -2.98 3.58 -25.15
C ILE A 249 -4.25 4.37 -25.42
N GLU A 250 -4.81 4.22 -26.60
CA GLU A 250 -6.12 4.74 -27.00
C GLU A 250 -7.10 3.60 -27.21
N SER A 251 -8.33 3.76 -26.72
CA SER A 251 -9.45 2.87 -27.00
C SER A 251 -10.75 3.68 -26.97
N GLU A 252 -11.59 3.50 -27.99
CA GLU A 252 -12.89 4.20 -28.13
C GLU A 252 -12.76 5.73 -27.98
N GLY A 253 -11.70 6.32 -28.57
CA GLY A 253 -11.44 7.77 -28.52
C GLY A 253 -11.00 8.31 -27.14
N ARG A 254 -10.71 7.43 -26.17
CA ARG A 254 -10.17 7.79 -24.85
C ARG A 254 -8.75 7.30 -24.70
N THR A 255 -7.93 8.09 -24.00
CA THR A 255 -6.54 7.74 -23.73
C THR A 255 -6.35 7.28 -22.29
N TYR A 256 -5.52 6.26 -22.11
CA TYR A 256 -5.18 5.68 -20.83
C TYR A 256 -3.66 5.63 -20.69
N THR A 257 -3.15 6.17 -19.60
CA THR A 257 -1.71 6.22 -19.33
C THR A 257 -1.34 5.21 -18.26
N GLY A 258 -0.30 4.42 -18.54
CA GLY A 258 0.35 3.52 -17.61
C GLY A 258 1.84 3.84 -17.48
N ARG A 259 2.42 3.46 -16.35
CA ARG A 259 3.85 3.59 -16.06
C ARG A 259 4.35 2.30 -15.44
N GLY A 260 5.63 2.00 -15.61
CA GLY A 260 6.28 0.86 -14.98
C GLY A 260 7.76 1.13 -14.84
N ALA A 261 8.35 0.67 -13.74
CA ALA A 261 9.77 0.80 -13.48
C ALA A 261 10.40 -0.58 -13.24
N SER A 262 11.60 -0.78 -13.80
CA SER A 262 12.40 -1.98 -13.57
C SER A 262 13.84 -1.74 -14.03
N THR A 263 14.77 -2.55 -13.53
CA THR A 263 16.12 -2.67 -14.09
C THR A 263 16.12 -3.33 -15.47
N ASP A 264 15.03 -4.01 -15.83
CA ASP A 264 14.80 -4.57 -17.16
C ASP A 264 13.76 -3.74 -17.94
N ILE A 265 14.18 -3.13 -19.04
CA ILE A 265 13.31 -2.26 -19.87
C ILE A 265 12.13 -3.01 -20.48
N ILE A 266 12.28 -4.29 -20.80
CA ILE A 266 11.20 -5.12 -21.34
C ILE A 266 10.15 -5.35 -20.26
N VAL A 267 10.57 -5.68 -19.04
CA VAL A 267 9.68 -5.86 -17.89
C VAL A 267 9.00 -4.53 -17.53
N ALA A 268 9.74 -3.42 -17.48
CA ALA A 268 9.19 -2.09 -17.23
C ALA A 268 8.13 -1.72 -18.28
N SER A 269 8.38 -2.04 -19.55
CA SER A 269 7.44 -1.83 -20.65
C SER A 269 6.17 -2.66 -20.48
N ALA A 270 6.30 -3.94 -20.13
CA ALA A 270 5.17 -4.82 -19.87
C ALA A 270 4.30 -4.31 -18.71
N LYS A 271 4.93 -3.93 -17.58
CA LYS A 271 4.25 -3.33 -16.42
C LYS A 271 3.52 -2.05 -16.80
N ALA A 272 4.19 -1.14 -17.51
CA ALA A 272 3.59 0.11 -17.97
C ALA A 272 2.37 -0.13 -18.87
N TYR A 273 2.42 -1.14 -19.73
CA TYR A 273 1.33 -1.48 -20.64
C TYR A 273 0.13 -2.06 -19.88
N MET A 274 0.39 -2.99 -18.95
CA MET A 274 -0.62 -3.56 -18.08
C MET A 274 -1.31 -2.51 -17.21
N ASN A 275 -0.56 -1.54 -16.69
CA ASN A 275 -1.13 -0.42 -15.94
C ASN A 275 -2.06 0.46 -16.79
N ALA A 276 -1.74 0.67 -18.06
CA ALA A 276 -2.61 1.38 -18.99
C ALA A 276 -3.88 0.58 -19.29
N LEU A 277 -3.75 -0.73 -19.51
CA LEU A 277 -4.87 -1.66 -19.77
C LEU A 277 -5.78 -1.81 -18.56
N ASN A 278 -5.25 -1.97 -17.35
CA ASN A 278 -6.05 -2.08 -16.13
C ASN A 278 -6.92 -0.83 -15.90
N ARG A 279 -6.40 0.37 -16.22
CA ARG A 279 -7.18 1.62 -16.18
C ARG A 279 -8.28 1.65 -17.23
N LEU A 280 -8.00 1.16 -18.44
CA LEU A 280 -9.02 1.01 -19.48
C LEU A 280 -10.13 0.04 -19.02
N LEU A 281 -9.76 -1.12 -18.48
CA LEU A 281 -10.69 -2.14 -17.98
C LEU A 281 -11.56 -1.62 -16.83
N ALA A 282 -10.96 -0.91 -15.88
CA ALA A 282 -11.68 -0.27 -14.78
C ALA A 282 -12.69 0.76 -15.29
N ALA A 283 -12.32 1.59 -16.28
CA ALA A 283 -13.21 2.57 -16.88
C ALA A 283 -14.36 1.93 -17.69
N LYS A 284 -14.16 0.74 -18.26
CA LYS A 284 -15.22 -0.03 -18.93
C LYS A 284 -16.19 -0.68 -17.93
N ARG A 285 -15.68 -1.20 -16.80
CA ARG A 285 -16.53 -1.74 -15.71
C ARG A 285 -17.45 -0.66 -15.13
N ALA A 286 -16.92 0.52 -14.83
CA ALA A 286 -17.68 1.64 -14.28
C ALA A 286 -18.76 2.22 -15.22
N LYS A 287 -18.79 1.82 -16.50
CA LYS A 287 -19.87 2.17 -17.44
C LYS A 287 -20.95 1.08 -17.55
N SER A 288 -20.66 -0.12 -17.04
CA SER A 288 -21.54 -1.30 -17.13
C SER A 288 -22.33 -1.54 -15.84
N GLU A 289 -22.05 -0.77 -14.79
CA GLU A 289 -22.81 -0.63 -13.54
C GLU A 289 -23.65 0.66 -13.57
#